data_AF-K1TSS3-F1
#
_entry.id   AF-K1TSS3-F1
#
_cell.length_a   1.000
_cell.length_b   1.000
_cell.length_c   1.000
_cell.angle_alpha   90.00
_cell.angle_beta   90.00
_cell.angle_gamma   90.00
#
_symmetry.space_group_name_H-M   'P 1'
#
loop_
_entity.id
_entity.type
_entity.pdbx_description
1 polymer ?
#
loop_
_entity_poly.entity_id
_entity_poly.type
_entity_poly.pdbx_seq_one_letter_code
_entity_poly.pdbx_strand_id
1 'polypeptide(L)'
;QGMDHVNVYRFDVEKGKVKLEDIIRSEMESAPRHIKISEDGKYIYILHELKCYIDVYEYADNNNDPTFEKIQTVELIKLTRGNTNSASAFSFSLDYNYLLSSIAGDNSVIVFDVDKKTGLLKKNFLLPISGEYPKDAEFFPDK
;
A
#
# COMPACT_ATOMS: atom_id res chain seq x y z
N GLN A 1 12.08 -17.14 0.46
CA GLN A 1 10.65 -16.84 0.68
C GLN A 1 10.58 -15.52 1.41
N GLY A 2 9.76 -14.58 0.92
CA GLY A 2 9.59 -13.29 1.58
C GLY A 2 8.91 -13.46 2.93
N MET A 3 9.20 -12.55 3.86
CA MET A 3 8.50 -12.49 5.14
C MET A 3 7.13 -11.84 4.89
N ASP A 4 6.03 -12.57 5.13
CA ASP A 4 4.65 -12.07 4.97
C ASP A 4 4.24 -11.13 6.13
N HIS A 5 5.11 -10.18 6.46
CA HIS A 5 4.87 -9.19 7.50
C HIS A 5 5.65 -7.91 7.24
N VAL A 6 5.19 -6.83 7.85
CA VAL A 6 5.85 -5.53 7.88
C VAL A 6 6.42 -5.31 9.28
N ASN A 7 7.72 -5.05 9.35
CA ASN A 7 8.40 -4.70 10.60
C ASN A 7 8.28 -3.20 10.85
N VAL A 8 7.87 -2.83 12.06
CA VAL A 8 7.78 -1.45 12.52
C VAL A 8 8.98 -1.17 13.40
N TYR A 9 9.77 -0.16 13.03
CA TYR A 9 10.95 0.24 13.78
C TYR A 9 10.78 1.65 14.34
N ARG A 10 11.11 1.82 15.63
CA ARG A 10 11.29 3.14 16.24
C ARG A 10 12.74 3.59 16.02
N PHE A 11 12.92 4.84 15.55
CA PHE A 11 14.24 5.44 15.37
C PHE A 11 14.63 6.28 16.60
N ASP A 12 15.70 5.88 17.29
CA ASP A 12 16.35 6.66 18.34
C ASP A 12 17.30 7.66 17.68
N VAL A 13 16.88 8.92 17.61
CA VAL A 13 17.62 10.01 16.96
C VAL A 13 18.94 10.32 17.68
N GLU A 14 18.96 10.22 19.01
CA GLU A 14 20.16 10.52 19.81
C GLU A 14 21.25 9.47 19.59
N LYS A 15 20.87 8.20 19.52
CA LYS A 15 21.82 7.09 19.34
C LYS A 15 22.04 6.71 17.89
N GLY A 16 21.23 7.22 16.97
CA GLY A 16 21.21 6.83 15.56
C GLY A 16 20.89 5.35 15.35
N LYS A 17 20.02 4.77 16.19
CA LYS A 17 19.70 3.32 16.17
C LYS A 17 18.22 3.10 15.92
N VAL A 18 17.90 1.99 15.24
CA VAL A 18 16.52 1.50 15.13
C VAL A 18 16.27 0.39 16.15
N LYS A 19 15.08 0.39 16.74
CA LYS A 19 14.57 -0.68 17.61
C LYS A 19 13.32 -1.25 16.97
N LEU A 20 13.25 -2.59 16.86
CA LEU A 20 12.02 -3.26 16.45
C LEU A 20 10.97 -2.99 17.53
N GLU A 21 9.87 -2.38 17.11
CA GLU A 21 8.79 -1.97 18.00
C GLU A 21 7.58 -2.89 17.85
N ASP A 22 7.21 -3.21 16.60
CA ASP A 22 6.07 -4.07 16.32
C ASP A 22 6.23 -4.83 14.98
N ILE A 23 5.35 -5.80 14.73
CA ILE A 23 5.26 -6.58 13.49
C ILE A 23 3.80 -6.68 13.04
N ILE A 24 3.49 -6.01 11.93
CA ILE A 24 2.19 -6.11 11.27
C ILE A 24 2.20 -7.37 10.40
N ARG A 25 1.46 -8.41 10.82
CA ARG A 25 1.35 -9.65 10.06
C ARG A 25 0.35 -9.49 8.92
N SER A 26 0.75 -9.90 7.73
CA SER A 26 -0.11 -9.94 6.55
C SER A 26 -0.63 -11.36 6.34
N GLU A 27 -1.54 -11.51 5.38
CA GLU A 27 -1.98 -12.83 4.96
C GLU A 27 -0.78 -13.65 4.43
N MET A 28 -0.79 -14.95 4.65
CA MET A 28 0.27 -15.84 4.15
C MET A 28 0.35 -15.77 2.61
N GLU A 29 1.57 -15.78 2.06
CA GLU A 29 1.86 -15.66 0.63
C GLU A 29 1.32 -14.36 -0.02
N SER A 30 1.20 -13.28 0.76
CA SER A 30 0.73 -11.99 0.26
C SER A 30 1.85 -11.10 -0.27
N ALA A 31 3.09 -11.32 0.21
CA ALA A 31 4.27 -10.54 -0.14
C ALA A 31 4.02 -9.01 -0.08
N PRO A 32 3.91 -8.42 1.14
CA PRO A 32 3.86 -6.97 1.28
C PRO A 32 5.10 -6.33 0.63
N ARG A 33 4.89 -5.40 -0.31
CA ARG A 33 5.95 -4.88 -1.18
C ARG A 33 6.17 -3.38 -1.04
N HIS A 34 5.09 -2.60 -1.01
CA HIS A 34 5.15 -1.15 -0.90
C HIS A 34 4.31 -0.66 0.27
N ILE A 35 4.78 0.41 0.90
CA ILE A 35 4.08 1.09 2.01
C ILE A 35 3.99 2.57 1.65
N LYS A 36 2.82 3.16 1.87
CA LYS A 36 2.60 4.60 1.80
C LYS A 36 1.90 5.06 3.07
N ILE A 37 2.15 6.30 3.43
CA ILE A 37 1.55 6.95 4.59
C ILE A 37 0.79 8.17 4.06
N SER A 38 -0.41 8.36 4.59
CA SER A 38 -1.22 9.56 4.36
C SER A 38 -0.47 10.85 4.74
N GLU A 39 -0.91 11.96 4.15
CA GLU A 39 -0.35 13.30 4.36
C GLU A 39 -0.27 13.70 5.84
N ASP A 40 -1.28 13.34 6.64
CA ASP A 40 -1.35 13.67 8.07
C ASP A 40 -0.72 12.61 8.99
N GLY A 41 -0.19 11.53 8.41
CA GLY A 41 0.46 10.44 9.13
C GLY A 41 -0.51 9.44 9.79
N LYS A 42 -1.83 9.63 9.73
CA LYS A 42 -2.79 8.81 10.50
C LYS A 42 -3.13 7.48 9.85
N TYR A 43 -2.92 7.36 8.54
CA TYR A 43 -3.25 6.16 7.77
C TYR A 43 -2.03 5.60 7.05
N ILE A 44 -1.90 4.28 7.10
CA ILE A 44 -0.84 3.50 6.44
C ILE A 44 -1.49 2.55 5.45
N TYR A 45 -0.94 2.52 4.25
CA TYR A 45 -1.41 1.71 3.13
C TYR A 45 -0.31 0.72 2.79
N ILE A 46 -0.62 -0.57 2.84
CA ILE A 46 0.33 -1.65 2.54
C ILE A 46 -0.17 -2.36 1.28
N LEU A 47 0.65 -2.36 0.23
CA LEU A 47 0.37 -3.07 -1.02
C LEU A 47 0.96 -4.48 -0.96
N HIS A 48 0.10 -5.46 -1.21
CA HIS A 48 0.46 -6.88 -1.24
C HIS A 48 0.60 -7.36 -2.67
N GLU A 49 1.82 -7.67 -3.07
CA GLU A 49 2.19 -7.96 -4.47
C GLU A 49 1.46 -9.19 -5.00
N LEU A 50 1.58 -10.32 -4.31
CA LEU A 50 1.13 -11.61 -4.84
C LEU A 50 -0.39 -11.80 -4.76
N LYS A 51 -1.03 -11.14 -3.80
CA LYS A 51 -2.49 -11.19 -3.63
C LYS A 51 -3.23 -9.99 -4.21
N CYS A 52 -2.50 -9.02 -4.78
CA CYS A 52 -3.06 -7.86 -5.45
C CYS A 52 -4.16 -7.17 -4.63
N TYR A 53 -3.90 -6.87 -3.36
CA TYR A 53 -4.77 -6.04 -2.53
C TYR A 53 -3.97 -4.99 -1.76
N ILE A 54 -4.70 -4.01 -1.23
CA ILE A 54 -4.17 -3.01 -0.29
C ILE A 54 -4.86 -3.20 1.05
N ASP A 55 -4.08 -3.33 2.12
CA ASP A 55 -4.59 -3.14 3.48
C ASP A 55 -4.40 -1.68 3.91
N VAL A 56 -5.42 -1.11 4.53
CA VAL A 56 -5.40 0.23 5.13
C VAL A 56 -5.46 0.09 6.65
N TYR A 57 -4.51 0.72 7.32
CA TYR A 57 -4.41 0.77 8.77
C TYR A 57 -4.57 2.19 9.27
N GLU A 58 -5.35 2.37 10.33
CA GLU A 58 -5.28 3.56 11.17
C GLU A 58 -4.10 3.43 12.15
N TYR A 59 -3.34 4.50 12.29
CA TYR A 59 -2.16 4.62 13.13
C TYR A 59 -2.40 5.65 14.23
N ALA A 60 -2.14 5.24 15.47
CA ALA A 60 -2.11 6.13 16.62
C ALA A 60 -0.90 5.80 17.52
N ASP A 61 -0.23 6.83 18.03
CA ASP A 61 0.84 6.68 19.03
C ASP A 61 0.34 7.19 20.39
N ASN A 62 0.19 6.27 21.34
CA ASN A 62 -0.27 6.57 22.69
C ASN A 62 0.91 6.51 23.67
N ASN A 63 1.64 7.61 23.82
CA ASN A 63 2.77 7.73 24.75
C ASN A 63 3.91 6.72 24.49
N ASN A 64 4.36 6.61 23.23
CA ASN A 64 5.34 5.62 22.77
C ASN A 64 4.81 4.19 22.72
N ASP A 65 3.51 4.02 22.55
CA ASP A 65 2.86 2.74 22.27
C ASP A 65 2.08 2.86 20.96
N PRO A 66 2.71 2.50 19.82
CA PRO A 66 2.08 2.63 18.52
C PRO A 66 1.06 1.52 18.33
N THR A 67 -0.10 1.90 17.80
CA THR A 67 -1.19 0.98 17.47
C THR A 67 -1.49 1.07 15.98
N PHE A 68 -1.77 -0.09 15.38
CA PHE A 68 -2.07 -0.24 13.96
C PHE A 68 -3.35 -1.05 13.82
N GLU A 69 -4.48 -0.36 13.65
CA GLU A 69 -5.77 -1.01 13.47
C GLU A 69 -6.08 -1.15 11.98
N LYS A 70 -6.28 -2.38 11.49
CA LYS A 70 -6.71 -2.57 10.10
C LYS A 70 -8.17 -2.15 9.95
N ILE A 71 -8.41 -1.12 9.14
CA ILE A 71 -9.75 -0.57 8.88
C ILE A 71 -10.31 -0.98 7.52
N GLN A 72 -9.46 -1.41 6.59
CA GLN A 72 -9.89 -1.80 5.25
C GLN A 72 -8.94 -2.81 4.60
N THR A 73 -9.51 -3.69 3.78
CA THR A 73 -8.79 -4.45 2.75
C THR A 73 -9.49 -4.19 1.41
N VAL A 74 -8.74 -3.77 0.40
CA VAL A 74 -9.28 -3.48 -0.94
C VAL A 74 -8.49 -4.25 -1.99
N GLU A 75 -9.14 -5.22 -2.62
CA GLU A 75 -8.58 -5.96 -3.75
C GLU A 75 -8.34 -4.99 -4.92
N LEU A 76 -7.26 -5.12 -5.69
CA LEU A 76 -7.08 -4.39 -6.94
C LEU A 76 -7.88 -5.07 -8.05
N ILE A 77 -7.68 -6.38 -8.21
CA ILE A 77 -8.31 -7.22 -9.21
C ILE A 77 -8.68 -8.59 -8.60
N LYS A 78 -9.70 -9.23 -9.15
CA LYS A 78 -10.05 -10.60 -8.78
C LYS A 78 -9.00 -11.57 -9.35
N LEU A 79 -8.28 -12.27 -8.48
CA LEU A 79 -7.35 -13.31 -8.91
C LEU A 79 -8.11 -14.58 -9.30
N THR A 80 -7.72 -15.17 -10.43
CA THR A 80 -8.19 -16.48 -10.87
C THR A 80 -7.05 -17.47 -10.88
N ARG A 81 -7.36 -18.75 -10.64
CA ARG A 81 -6.35 -19.82 -10.58
C ARG A 81 -5.48 -19.82 -11.86
N GLY A 82 -4.16 -19.74 -11.66
CA GLY A 82 -3.18 -19.73 -12.75
C GLY A 82 -2.82 -18.33 -13.28
N ASN A 83 -3.38 -17.25 -12.72
CA ASN A 83 -2.88 -15.91 -13.03
C ASN A 83 -1.51 -15.68 -12.37
N THR A 84 -0.71 -14.84 -13.01
CA THR A 84 0.62 -14.42 -12.54
C THR A 84 0.63 -12.92 -12.25
N ASN A 85 -0.54 -12.39 -11.89
CA ASN A 85 -0.71 -10.96 -11.63
C ASN A 85 0.05 -10.59 -10.36
N SER A 86 0.78 -9.48 -10.43
CA SER A 86 1.56 -8.96 -9.30
C SER A 86 1.36 -7.45 -9.23
N ALA A 87 0.89 -6.97 -8.08
CA ALA A 87 0.79 -5.55 -7.83
C ALA A 87 2.18 -4.95 -7.63
N SER A 88 2.44 -3.80 -8.27
CA SER A 88 3.77 -3.19 -8.28
C SER A 88 3.74 -1.72 -7.91
N ALA A 89 3.65 -0.82 -8.87
CA ALA A 89 3.69 0.63 -8.61
C ALA A 89 2.72 1.00 -7.49
N PHE A 90 3.10 1.98 -6.68
CA PHE A 90 2.26 2.43 -5.59
C PHE A 90 2.62 3.88 -5.26
N SER A 91 1.75 4.83 -5.61
CA SER A 91 2.03 6.25 -5.39
C SER A 91 0.77 7.09 -5.22
N PHE A 92 0.85 8.07 -4.33
CA PHE A 92 -0.18 9.09 -4.18
C PHE A 92 -0.05 10.14 -5.27
N SER A 93 -1.17 10.78 -5.62
CA SER A 93 -1.15 12.08 -6.29
C SER A 93 -0.55 13.14 -5.37
N LEU A 94 -0.07 14.24 -5.94
CA LEU A 94 0.56 15.32 -5.17
C LEU A 94 -0.38 15.91 -4.11
N ASP A 95 -1.67 15.94 -4.39
CA ASP A 95 -2.72 16.43 -3.50
C ASP A 95 -3.28 15.34 -2.56
N TYR A 96 -2.75 14.11 -2.58
CA TYR A 96 -3.22 12.97 -1.78
C TYR A 96 -4.71 12.61 -1.94
N ASN A 97 -5.38 13.09 -2.99
CA ASN A 97 -6.77 12.71 -3.27
C ASN A 97 -6.86 11.36 -3.99
N TYR A 98 -5.76 10.92 -4.62
CA TYR A 98 -5.72 9.69 -5.40
C TYR A 98 -4.52 8.83 -5.01
N LEU A 99 -4.72 7.51 -5.05
CA LEU A 99 -3.67 6.52 -4.88
C LEU A 99 -3.70 5.58 -6.09
N LEU A 100 -2.56 5.38 -6.75
CA LEU A 100 -2.44 4.52 -7.91
C LEU A 100 -1.70 3.22 -7.57
N SER A 101 -2.05 2.15 -8.28
CA SER A 101 -1.19 0.98 -8.39
C SER A 101 -1.19 0.39 -9.80
N SER A 102 -0.09 -0.26 -10.17
CA SER A 102 0.00 -1.02 -11.43
C SER A 102 -0.09 -2.52 -11.16
N ILE A 103 -0.66 -3.26 -12.12
CA ILE A 103 -0.81 -4.71 -12.05
C ILE A 103 0.00 -5.32 -13.20
N ALA A 104 1.18 -5.84 -12.87
CA ALA A 104 2.02 -6.59 -13.79
C ALA A 104 1.34 -7.94 -14.10
N GLY A 105 1.27 -8.33 -15.38
CA GLY A 105 0.54 -9.52 -15.84
C GLY A 105 -0.83 -9.19 -16.42
N ASP A 106 -1.61 -8.37 -15.72
CA ASP A 106 -2.87 -7.81 -16.25
C ASP A 106 -2.65 -6.62 -17.19
N ASN A 107 -1.48 -5.99 -17.09
CA ASN A 107 -1.06 -4.83 -17.90
C ASN A 107 -2.04 -3.66 -17.77
N SER A 108 -2.34 -3.32 -16.53
CA SER A 108 -3.32 -2.29 -16.19
C SER A 108 -2.83 -1.42 -15.03
N VAL A 109 -3.47 -0.25 -14.89
CA VAL A 109 -3.30 0.67 -13.77
C VAL A 109 -4.66 0.92 -13.13
N ILE A 110 -4.69 0.82 -11.81
CA ILE A 110 -5.85 1.13 -10.98
C ILE A 110 -5.60 2.41 -10.21
N VAL A 111 -6.63 3.24 -10.13
CA VAL A 111 -6.66 4.45 -9.31
C VAL A 111 -7.78 4.34 -8.30
N PHE A 112 -7.49 4.75 -7.07
CA PHE A 112 -8.43 4.86 -5.96
C PHE A 112 -8.63 6.32 -5.58
N ASP A 113 -9.86 6.69 -5.25
CA ASP A 113 -10.14 7.90 -4.48
C ASP A 113 -9.77 7.64 -3.01
N VAL A 114 -9.14 8.62 -2.37
CA VAL A 114 -8.70 8.56 -0.97
C VAL A 114 -9.59 9.48 -0.14
N ASP A 115 -10.34 8.91 0.81
CA ASP A 115 -11.03 9.73 1.81
C ASP A 115 -10.02 10.15 2.88
N LYS A 116 -9.53 11.38 2.79
CA LYS A 116 -8.55 11.94 3.75
C LYS A 116 -9.02 11.95 5.21
N LYS A 117 -10.34 11.91 5.47
CA LYS A 117 -10.87 11.94 6.84
C LYS A 117 -10.92 10.57 7.48
N THR A 118 -11.07 9.51 6.68
CA THR A 118 -11.25 8.13 7.17
C THR A 118 -10.13 7.19 6.75
N GLY A 119 -9.26 7.63 5.83
CA GLY A 119 -8.21 6.82 5.20
C GLY A 119 -8.73 5.81 4.18
N LEU A 120 -10.05 5.70 4.00
CA LEU A 120 -10.62 4.64 3.17
C LEU A 120 -10.39 4.89 1.69
N LEU A 121 -10.11 3.81 0.97
CA LEU A 121 -9.98 3.79 -0.47
C LEU A 121 -11.28 3.39 -1.14
N LYS A 122 -11.63 4.09 -2.21
CA LYS A 122 -12.70 3.69 -3.11
C LYS A 122 -12.12 3.49 -4.51
N LYS A 123 -12.38 2.34 -5.13
CA LYS A 123 -11.98 2.11 -6.54
C LYS A 123 -12.61 3.19 -7.42
N ASN A 124 -11.77 3.90 -8.16
CA ASN A 124 -12.22 4.88 -9.14
C ASN A 124 -12.29 4.20 -10.52
N PHE A 125 -11.15 3.83 -11.09
CA PHE A 125 -11.08 3.08 -12.35
C PHE A 125 -9.87 2.14 -12.42
N LEU A 126 -10.00 1.11 -13.26
CA LEU A 126 -8.93 0.20 -13.67
C LEU A 126 -8.88 0.26 -15.19
N LEU A 127 -7.76 0.69 -15.76
CA LEU A 127 -7.61 0.85 -17.21
C LEU A 127 -6.39 0.10 -17.72
N PRO A 128 -6.48 -0.52 -18.91
CA PRO A 128 -5.33 -1.16 -19.53
C PRO A 128 -4.30 -0.13 -19.97
N ILE A 129 -3.04 -0.52 -19.98
CA ILE A 129 -1.97 0.22 -20.63
C ILE A 129 -1.61 -0.44 -21.97
N SER A 130 -0.94 0.32 -22.85
CA SER A 130 -0.46 -0.23 -24.14
C SER A 130 0.87 -0.98 -24.03
N GLY A 131 1.55 -0.88 -22.88
CA GLY A 131 2.78 -1.61 -22.59
C GLY A 131 2.50 -2.95 -21.90
N GLU A 132 3.58 -3.64 -21.54
CA GLU A 132 3.51 -4.92 -20.84
C GLU A 132 4.26 -4.85 -19.51
N TYR A 133 3.74 -5.59 -18.53
CA TYR A 133 4.36 -5.83 -17.23
C TYR A 133 4.77 -4.54 -16.48
N PRO A 134 3.84 -3.60 -16.24
CA PRO A 134 4.16 -2.30 -15.65
C PRO A 134 4.64 -2.45 -14.21
N LYS A 135 5.94 -2.28 -14.00
CA LYS A 135 6.57 -2.36 -12.67
C LYS A 135 6.61 -1.03 -11.92
N ASP A 136 6.44 0.07 -12.63
CA ASP A 136 6.43 1.40 -12.02
C ASP A 136 5.42 2.31 -12.74
N ALA A 137 4.90 3.27 -11.99
CA ALA A 137 3.93 4.27 -12.44
C ALA A 137 3.84 5.38 -11.40
N GLU A 138 3.70 6.61 -11.87
CA GLU A 138 3.60 7.78 -11.01
C GLU A 138 2.60 8.78 -11.63
N PHE A 139 1.96 9.59 -10.78
CA PHE A 139 1.21 10.74 -11.26
C PHE A 139 2.18 11.79 -11.80
N PHE A 140 1.87 12.34 -12.97
CA PHE A 140 2.61 13.49 -13.44
C PHE A 140 2.32 14.70 -12.52
N PRO A 141 3.32 15.49 -12.09
CA PRO A 141 3.18 16.47 -11.02
C PRO A 141 2.57 17.82 -11.47
N ASP A 142 1.86 17.85 -12.58
CA ASP A 142 1.11 19.02 -13.04
C ASP A 142 -0.28 19.10 -12.40
N LYS A 143 -0.68 20.34 -12.12
CA LYS A 143 -1.71 20.74 -11.16
C LYS A 143 -3.06 20.05 -11.30
#